data_AF-A0A927FH02-F1
#
_entry.id   AF-A0A927FH02-F1
#
_cell.length_a   1.000
_cell.length_b   1.000
_cell.length_c   1.000
_cell.angle_alpha   90.00
_cell.angle_beta   90.00
_cell.angle_gamma   90.00
#
_symmetry.space_group_name_H-M   'P 1'
#
loop_
_entity.id
_entity.type
_entity.pdbx_description
1 polymer ?
#
loop_
_entity_poly.entity_id
_entity_poly.type
_entity_poly.pdbx_seq_one_letter_code
_entity_poly.pdbx_strand_id
1 'polypeptide(L)'
;MRSIGNNAQQVAGAANDTSTAIGQLADGAQSQTHYISEVVTAIRQTSIAVSDISKSTESASAQAQQSANIVSEGREKMEQMVEVVNGIARNSEKINKITDVIEKIANKTNLLSLNAAIEAARAGEHGKGFAVVADEVGKLAASSADSTKEITQLIQQAVSEANRAVFAVREVSGDMERIVQSSTQTDGMLQRISAAVEEQTRTMQEINNSVSNLEKIAHTNSSASEELAASMIELSGVADSTRREIEKFKI
;
A
#
# COMPACT_ATOMS: atom_id res chain seq x y z
N MET A 1 60.03 50.64 -40.22
CA MET A 1 60.84 49.50 -39.72
C MET A 1 60.70 49.28 -38.20
N ARG A 2 61.09 50.22 -37.33
CA ARG A 2 61.01 50.02 -35.85
C ARG A 2 59.60 49.72 -35.33
N SER A 3 58.56 50.40 -35.84
CA SER A 3 57.16 50.11 -35.48
C SER A 3 56.71 48.72 -35.94
N ILE A 4 57.16 48.24 -37.11
CA ILE A 4 56.80 46.91 -37.62
C ILE A 4 57.42 45.81 -36.76
N GLY A 5 58.68 45.96 -36.35
CA GLY A 5 59.33 45.02 -35.41
C GLY A 5 58.63 44.95 -34.06
N ASN A 6 58.21 46.09 -33.51
CA ASN A 6 57.43 46.14 -32.26
C ASN A 6 56.05 45.46 -32.43
N ASN A 7 55.36 45.71 -33.54
CA ASN A 7 54.06 45.09 -33.82
C ASN A 7 54.21 43.57 -33.99
N ALA A 8 55.25 43.09 -34.68
CA ALA A 8 55.55 41.66 -34.80
C ALA A 8 55.81 41.01 -33.43
N GLN A 9 56.56 41.69 -32.55
CA GLN A 9 56.77 41.22 -31.18
C GLN A 9 55.46 41.18 -30.36
N GLN A 10 54.58 42.16 -30.53
CA GLN A 10 53.26 42.16 -29.91
C GLN A 10 52.37 41.02 -30.42
N VAL A 11 52.40 40.74 -31.73
CA VAL A 11 51.65 39.60 -32.32
C VAL A 11 52.15 38.27 -31.79
N ALA A 12 53.48 38.07 -31.69
CA ALA A 12 54.05 36.86 -31.12
C ALA A 12 53.65 36.67 -29.65
N GLY A 13 53.66 37.75 -28.85
CA GLY A 13 53.18 37.73 -27.46
C GLY A 13 51.70 37.37 -27.36
N ALA A 14 50.85 38.03 -28.16
CA ALA A 14 49.41 37.76 -28.19
C ALA A 14 49.08 36.32 -28.65
N ALA A 15 49.84 35.77 -29.61
CA ALA A 15 49.71 34.39 -30.05
C ALA A 15 50.06 33.40 -28.92
N ASN A 16 51.11 33.68 -28.15
CA ASN A 16 51.49 32.87 -26.99
C ASN A 16 50.44 32.91 -25.86
N ASP A 17 49.92 34.10 -25.54
CA ASP A 17 48.86 34.26 -24.55
C ASP A 17 47.58 33.54 -24.98
N THR A 18 47.22 33.65 -26.27
CA THR A 18 46.07 32.94 -26.84
C THR A 18 46.28 31.43 -26.83
N SER A 19 47.48 30.94 -27.13
CA SER A 19 47.83 29.51 -27.02
C SER A 19 47.66 28.98 -25.60
N THR A 20 47.97 29.79 -24.59
CA THR A 20 47.77 29.43 -23.18
C THR A 20 46.27 29.32 -22.86
N ALA A 21 45.46 30.28 -23.32
CA ALA A 21 44.01 30.22 -23.15
C ALA A 21 43.37 29.03 -23.89
N ILE A 22 43.89 28.66 -25.06
CA ILE A 22 43.47 27.47 -25.80
C ILE A 22 43.80 26.18 -25.03
N GLY A 23 44.97 26.11 -24.39
CA GLY A 23 45.32 24.99 -23.52
C GLY A 23 44.33 24.81 -22.37
N GLN A 24 43.92 25.92 -21.73
CA GLN A 24 42.88 25.90 -20.70
C GLN A 24 41.51 25.45 -21.24
N LEU A 25 41.18 25.82 -22.48
CA LEU A 25 39.95 25.37 -23.13
C LEU A 25 39.95 23.86 -23.39
N ALA A 26 41.08 23.30 -23.83
CA ALA A 26 41.25 21.87 -24.02
C ALA A 26 41.11 21.10 -22.69
N ASP A 27 41.80 21.57 -21.64
CA ASP A 27 41.70 20.99 -20.29
C ASP A 27 40.26 21.06 -19.74
N GLY A 28 39.56 22.17 -20.00
CA GLY A 28 38.16 22.36 -19.67
C GLY A 28 37.24 21.39 -20.41
N ALA A 29 37.45 21.19 -21.71
CA ALA A 29 36.71 20.23 -22.52
C ALA A 29 36.91 18.79 -22.04
N GLN A 30 38.15 18.42 -21.67
CA GLN A 30 38.44 17.10 -21.12
C GLN A 30 37.77 16.88 -19.76
N SER A 31 37.80 17.89 -18.89
CA SER A 31 37.10 17.85 -17.59
C SER A 31 35.59 17.72 -17.79
N GLN A 32 35.02 18.43 -18.77
CA GLN A 32 33.60 18.35 -19.08
C GLN A 32 33.18 16.92 -19.49
N THR A 33 33.97 16.24 -20.33
CA THR A 33 33.73 14.84 -20.70
C THR A 33 33.74 13.90 -19.49
N HIS A 34 34.61 14.14 -18.52
CA HIS A 34 34.64 13.36 -17.28
C HIS A 34 33.33 13.51 -16.48
N TYR A 35 32.90 14.74 -16.20
CA TYR A 35 31.65 15.00 -15.49
C TYR A 35 30.41 14.49 -16.24
N ILE A 36 30.42 14.57 -17.58
CA ILE A 36 29.37 13.99 -18.42
C ILE A 36 29.25 12.48 -18.18
N SER A 37 30.37 11.75 -18.09
CA SER A 37 30.37 10.31 -17.83
C SER A 37 29.74 9.96 -16.46
N GLU A 38 30.03 10.77 -15.44
CA GLU A 38 29.41 10.62 -14.11
C GLU A 38 27.90 10.86 -14.17
N VAL A 39 27.46 11.90 -14.88
CA VAL A 39 26.04 12.21 -15.07
C VAL A 39 25.32 11.09 -15.82
N VAL A 40 25.90 10.53 -16.88
CA VAL A 40 25.34 9.36 -17.59
C VAL A 40 25.17 8.18 -16.65
N THR A 41 26.14 7.94 -15.77
CA THR A 41 26.07 6.86 -14.77
C THR A 41 24.93 7.10 -13.77
N ALA A 42 24.78 8.33 -13.29
CA ALA A 42 23.69 8.72 -12.38
C ALA A 42 22.30 8.58 -13.05
N ILE A 43 22.18 8.96 -14.33
CA ILE A 43 20.94 8.77 -15.10
C ILE A 43 20.60 7.29 -15.22
N ARG A 44 21.58 6.43 -15.53
CA ARG A 44 21.35 4.98 -15.63
C ARG A 44 20.88 4.38 -14.31
N GLN A 45 21.50 4.77 -13.19
CA GLN A 45 21.08 4.32 -11.86
C GLN A 45 19.67 4.81 -11.53
N THR A 46 19.36 6.06 -11.84
CA THR A 46 18.01 6.62 -11.65
C THR A 46 16.98 5.88 -12.49
N SER A 47 17.31 5.53 -13.73
CA SER A 47 16.42 4.75 -14.61
C SER A 47 16.11 3.37 -14.06
N ILE A 48 17.08 2.69 -13.43
CA ILE A 48 16.86 1.41 -12.75
C ILE A 48 15.91 1.61 -11.57
N ALA A 49 16.17 2.61 -10.71
CA ALA A 49 15.34 2.89 -9.54
C ALA A 49 13.89 3.22 -9.94
N VAL A 50 13.68 4.02 -10.98
CA VAL A 50 12.34 4.34 -11.52
C VAL A 50 11.63 3.09 -12.04
N SER A 51 12.35 2.19 -12.73
CA SER A 51 11.80 0.90 -13.19
C SER A 51 11.36 0.02 -12.02
N ASP A 52 12.17 -0.05 -10.96
CA ASP A 52 11.84 -0.83 -9.77
C ASP A 52 10.64 -0.25 -9.03
N ILE A 53 10.57 1.08 -8.88
CA ILE A 53 9.39 1.78 -8.32
C ILE A 53 8.14 1.46 -9.13
N SER A 54 8.22 1.45 -10.47
CA SER A 54 7.10 1.09 -11.34
C SER A 54 6.56 -0.30 -11.02
N LYS A 55 7.45 -1.31 -10.95
CA LYS A 55 7.07 -2.71 -10.67
C LYS A 55 6.50 -2.88 -9.26
N SER A 56 7.10 -2.22 -8.27
CA SER A 56 6.60 -2.22 -6.90
C SER A 56 5.23 -1.57 -6.80
N THR A 57 4.99 -0.49 -7.54
CA THR A 57 3.70 0.22 -7.58
C THR A 57 2.61 -0.66 -8.20
N GLU A 58 2.91 -1.33 -9.31
CA GLU A 58 1.99 -2.29 -9.95
C GLU A 58 1.65 -3.47 -9.02
N SER A 59 2.67 -4.06 -8.37
CA SER A 59 2.47 -5.16 -7.42
C SER A 59 1.64 -4.73 -6.21
N ALA A 60 1.88 -3.53 -5.68
CA ALA A 60 1.12 -2.97 -4.56
C ALA A 60 -0.34 -2.70 -4.95
N SER A 61 -0.61 -2.26 -6.19
CA SER A 61 -1.96 -2.01 -6.68
C SER A 61 -2.74 -3.31 -6.81
N ALA A 62 -2.11 -4.34 -7.37
CA ALA A 62 -2.69 -5.69 -7.42
C ALA A 62 -3.02 -6.23 -6.00
N GLN A 63 -2.12 -6.02 -5.03
CA GLN A 63 -2.34 -6.44 -3.65
C GLN A 63 -3.46 -5.65 -2.95
N ALA A 64 -3.58 -4.34 -3.21
CA ALA A 64 -4.69 -3.53 -2.72
C ALA A 64 -6.03 -4.03 -3.28
N GLN A 65 -6.08 -4.31 -4.59
CA GLN A 65 -7.29 -4.85 -5.23
C GLN A 65 -7.66 -6.23 -4.69
N GLN A 66 -6.68 -7.12 -4.51
CA GLN A 66 -6.90 -8.43 -3.90
C GLN A 66 -7.43 -8.30 -2.47
N SER A 67 -6.87 -7.37 -1.68
CA SER A 67 -7.33 -7.10 -0.31
C SER A 67 -8.78 -6.62 -0.28
N ALA A 68 -9.17 -5.74 -1.21
CA ALA A 68 -10.55 -5.29 -1.35
C ALA A 68 -11.51 -6.44 -1.68
N ASN A 69 -11.10 -7.37 -2.56
CA ASN A 69 -11.90 -8.54 -2.92
C ASN A 69 -12.08 -9.49 -1.73
N ILE A 70 -11.02 -9.80 -0.99
CA ILE A 70 -11.08 -10.66 0.21
C ILE A 70 -12.04 -10.06 1.25
N VAL A 71 -12.01 -8.74 1.43
CA VAL A 71 -12.90 -8.06 2.37
C VAL A 71 -14.36 -8.08 1.88
N SER A 72 -14.59 -7.96 0.57
CA SER A 72 -15.93 -8.11 -0.02
C SER A 72 -16.51 -9.51 0.22
N GLU A 73 -15.73 -10.56 0.01
CA GLU A 73 -16.12 -11.94 0.33
C GLU A 73 -16.34 -12.12 1.84
N GLY A 74 -15.49 -11.49 2.67
CA GLY A 74 -15.64 -11.45 4.11
C GLY A 74 -16.98 -10.86 4.54
N ARG A 75 -17.43 -9.79 3.86
CA ARG A 75 -18.72 -9.15 4.14
C ARG A 75 -19.90 -10.07 3.83
N GLU A 76 -19.86 -10.79 2.70
CA GLU A 76 -20.89 -11.78 2.36
C GLU A 76 -20.98 -12.89 3.42
N LYS A 77 -19.83 -13.38 3.91
CA LYS A 77 -19.80 -14.38 5.01
C LYS A 77 -20.35 -13.82 6.32
N MET A 78 -20.13 -12.54 6.60
CA MET A 78 -20.71 -11.86 7.77
C MET A 78 -22.23 -11.74 7.65
N GLU A 79 -22.76 -11.41 6.47
CA GLU A 79 -24.20 -11.38 6.21
C GLU A 79 -24.84 -12.76 6.44
N GLN A 80 -24.21 -13.84 5.96
CA GLN A 80 -24.63 -15.22 6.23
C GLN A 80 -24.59 -15.56 7.73
N MET A 81 -23.55 -15.10 8.45
CA MET A 81 -23.47 -15.31 9.89
C MET A 81 -24.62 -14.61 10.63
N VAL A 82 -25.00 -13.39 10.24
CA VAL A 82 -26.16 -12.69 10.80
C VAL A 82 -27.44 -13.50 10.57
N GLU A 83 -27.63 -14.08 9.38
CA GLU A 83 -28.79 -14.92 9.09
C GLU A 83 -28.86 -16.15 10.01
N VAL A 84 -27.75 -16.86 10.20
CA VAL A 84 -27.65 -18.03 11.07
C VAL A 84 -27.96 -17.65 12.52
N VAL A 85 -27.37 -16.57 13.03
CA VAL A 85 -27.59 -16.12 14.42
C VAL A 85 -29.04 -15.67 14.64
N ASN A 86 -29.65 -14.98 13.67
CA ASN A 86 -31.09 -14.67 13.72
C ASN A 86 -31.96 -15.94 13.64
N GLY A 87 -31.52 -16.97 12.93
CA GLY A 87 -32.10 -18.30 12.94
C GLY A 87 -32.11 -18.93 14.33
N ILE A 88 -30.98 -18.86 15.04
CA ILE A 88 -30.86 -19.33 16.43
C ILE A 88 -31.83 -18.59 17.35
N ALA A 89 -31.87 -17.25 17.30
CA ALA A 89 -32.78 -16.46 18.13
C ALA A 89 -34.26 -16.86 17.90
N ARG A 90 -34.69 -17.00 16.64
CA ARG A 90 -36.06 -17.43 16.29
C ARG A 90 -36.37 -18.85 16.75
N ASN A 91 -35.40 -19.77 16.65
CA ASN A 91 -35.59 -21.14 17.13
C ASN A 91 -35.66 -21.18 18.65
N SER A 92 -34.83 -20.42 19.35
CA SER A 92 -34.88 -20.27 20.81
C SER A 92 -36.24 -19.74 21.28
N GLU A 93 -36.82 -18.76 20.59
CA GLU A 93 -38.20 -18.30 20.88
C GLU A 93 -39.26 -19.39 20.71
N LYS A 94 -39.13 -20.23 19.68
CA LYS A 94 -40.04 -21.37 19.48
C LYS A 94 -39.90 -22.40 20.59
N ILE A 95 -38.67 -22.72 20.99
CA ILE A 95 -38.41 -23.62 22.12
C ILE A 95 -39.03 -23.02 23.38
N ASN A 96 -38.84 -21.71 23.64
CA ASN A 96 -39.44 -21.04 24.80
C ASN A 96 -40.97 -21.27 24.87
N LYS A 97 -41.69 -21.12 23.76
CA LYS A 97 -43.13 -21.38 23.69
C LYS A 97 -43.50 -22.83 24.01
N ILE A 98 -42.68 -23.79 23.58
CA ILE A 98 -42.88 -25.23 23.87
C ILE A 98 -42.64 -25.49 25.36
N THR A 99 -41.55 -24.95 25.91
CA THR A 99 -41.18 -25.01 27.32
C THR A 99 -42.32 -24.45 28.20
N ASP A 100 -42.91 -23.32 27.81
CA ASP A 100 -44.05 -22.68 28.47
C ASP A 100 -45.32 -23.58 28.48
N VAL A 101 -45.53 -24.39 27.44
CA VAL A 101 -46.62 -25.37 27.37
C VAL A 101 -46.33 -26.58 28.27
N ILE A 102 -45.09 -27.06 28.30
CA ILE A 102 -44.67 -28.16 29.17
C ILE A 102 -44.84 -27.78 30.63
N GLU A 103 -44.46 -26.56 31.03
CA GLU A 103 -44.65 -26.07 32.41
C GLU A 103 -46.14 -26.06 32.80
N LYS A 104 -47.02 -25.62 31.88
CA LYS A 104 -48.47 -25.64 32.10
C LYS A 104 -49.01 -27.06 32.22
N ILE A 105 -48.47 -28.02 31.47
CA ILE A 105 -48.83 -29.44 31.58
C ILE A 105 -48.37 -30.00 32.92
N ALA A 106 -47.10 -29.77 33.30
CA ALA A 106 -46.55 -30.20 34.59
C ALA A 106 -47.37 -29.67 35.77
N ASN A 107 -47.72 -28.38 35.77
CA ASN A 107 -48.57 -27.78 36.80
C ASN A 107 -49.99 -28.40 36.84
N LYS A 108 -50.61 -28.67 35.68
CA LYS A 108 -51.90 -29.36 35.62
C LYS A 108 -51.81 -30.79 36.16
N THR A 109 -50.76 -31.53 35.80
CA THR A 109 -50.52 -32.89 36.29
C THR A 109 -50.32 -32.92 37.80
N ASN A 110 -49.60 -31.94 38.34
CA ASN A 110 -49.41 -31.79 39.79
C ASN A 110 -50.73 -31.51 40.53
N LEU A 111 -51.61 -30.66 39.95
CA LEU A 111 -52.94 -30.44 40.52
C LEU A 111 -53.83 -31.70 40.43
N LEU A 112 -53.75 -32.44 39.32
CA LEU A 112 -54.45 -33.71 39.12
C LEU A 112 -53.99 -34.77 40.13
N SER A 113 -52.69 -34.88 40.37
CA SER A 113 -52.12 -35.84 41.32
C SER A 113 -52.49 -35.48 42.76
N LEU A 114 -52.50 -34.18 43.11
CA LEU A 114 -52.98 -33.72 44.40
C LEU A 114 -54.44 -34.08 44.64
N ASN A 115 -55.31 -33.85 43.64
CA ASN A 115 -56.72 -34.25 43.73
C ASN A 115 -56.88 -35.76 43.87
N ALA A 116 -56.08 -36.56 43.16
CA ALA A 116 -56.08 -38.01 43.28
C ALA A 116 -55.61 -38.47 44.66
N ALA A 117 -54.60 -37.82 45.24
CA ALA A 117 -54.13 -38.12 46.60
C ALA A 117 -55.20 -37.81 47.66
N ILE A 118 -55.94 -36.70 47.49
CA ILE A 118 -57.08 -36.35 48.38
C ILE A 118 -58.19 -37.40 48.29
N GLU A 119 -58.58 -37.82 47.08
CA GLU A 119 -59.65 -38.80 46.92
C GLU A 119 -59.22 -40.20 47.38
N ALA A 120 -57.95 -40.56 47.20
CA ALA A 120 -57.36 -41.78 47.74
C ALA A 120 -57.37 -41.79 49.28
N ALA A 121 -57.06 -40.65 49.93
CA ALA A 121 -57.18 -40.51 51.37
C ALA A 121 -58.64 -40.65 51.85
N ARG A 122 -59.59 -40.14 51.05
CA ARG A 122 -61.03 -40.23 51.32
C ARG A 122 -61.56 -41.67 51.24
N ALA A 123 -60.98 -42.51 50.39
CA ALA A 123 -61.31 -43.93 50.27
C ALA A 123 -60.71 -44.82 51.40
N GLY A 124 -59.90 -44.25 52.31
CA GLY A 124 -59.35 -44.95 53.47
C GLY A 124 -58.43 -46.12 53.10
N GLU A 125 -58.62 -47.28 53.72
CA GLU A 125 -57.77 -48.47 53.50
C GLU A 125 -57.77 -48.96 52.04
N HIS A 126 -58.88 -48.77 51.30
CA HIS A 126 -58.98 -49.18 49.89
C HIS A 126 -58.20 -48.25 48.93
N GLY A 127 -57.85 -47.04 49.38
CA GLY A 127 -57.15 -46.03 48.57
C GLY A 127 -55.63 -46.03 48.70
N LYS A 128 -55.03 -46.81 49.62
CA LYS A 128 -53.59 -46.77 49.93
C LYS A 128 -52.68 -46.94 48.70
N GLY A 129 -53.01 -47.88 47.81
CA GLY A 129 -52.24 -48.08 46.57
C GLY A 129 -52.32 -46.90 45.61
N PHE A 130 -53.51 -46.28 45.47
CA PHE A 130 -53.72 -45.09 44.65
C PHE A 130 -53.02 -43.86 45.22
N ALA A 131 -52.96 -43.72 46.55
CA ALA A 131 -52.27 -42.61 47.22
C ALA A 131 -50.77 -42.59 46.90
N VAL A 132 -50.11 -43.77 46.89
CA VAL A 132 -48.68 -43.88 46.55
C VAL A 132 -48.42 -43.48 45.09
N VAL A 133 -49.26 -43.94 44.16
CA VAL A 133 -49.14 -43.57 42.74
C VAL A 133 -49.37 -42.06 42.56
N ALA A 134 -50.35 -41.49 43.24
CA ALA A 134 -50.63 -40.05 43.17
C ALA A 134 -49.47 -39.19 43.69
N ASP A 135 -48.83 -39.59 44.80
CA ASP A 135 -47.64 -38.88 45.33
C ASP A 135 -46.47 -38.95 44.34
N GLU A 136 -46.20 -40.11 43.74
CA GLU A 136 -45.11 -40.28 42.78
C GLU A 136 -45.34 -39.48 41.49
N VAL A 137 -46.58 -39.46 40.98
CA VAL A 137 -46.96 -38.61 39.84
C VAL A 137 -46.80 -37.12 40.18
N GLY A 138 -47.11 -36.70 41.41
CA GLY A 138 -46.88 -35.33 41.87
C GLY A 138 -45.41 -34.95 41.88
N LYS A 139 -44.54 -35.82 42.41
CA LYS A 139 -43.08 -35.62 42.39
C LYS A 139 -42.52 -35.52 40.97
N LEU A 140 -42.96 -36.39 40.06
CA LEU A 140 -42.59 -36.34 38.63
C LEU A 140 -43.04 -35.02 37.99
N ALA A 141 -44.25 -34.56 38.30
CA ALA A 141 -44.77 -33.30 37.79
C ALA A 141 -43.97 -32.08 38.32
N ALA A 142 -43.62 -32.05 39.59
CA ALA A 142 -42.77 -31.01 40.17
C ALA A 142 -41.37 -30.99 39.54
N SER A 143 -40.73 -32.16 39.42
CA SER A 143 -39.42 -32.31 38.78
C SER A 143 -39.44 -31.86 37.31
N SER A 144 -40.53 -32.15 36.58
CA SER A 144 -40.72 -31.66 35.22
C SER A 144 -40.84 -30.14 35.17
N ALA A 145 -41.57 -29.50 36.10
CA ALA A 145 -41.68 -28.05 36.16
C ALA A 145 -40.33 -27.38 36.46
N ASP A 146 -39.54 -27.93 37.38
CA ASP A 146 -38.21 -27.40 37.72
C ASP A 146 -37.24 -27.51 36.53
N SER A 147 -37.22 -28.66 35.85
CA SER A 147 -36.43 -28.86 34.62
C SER A 147 -36.81 -27.85 33.52
N THR A 148 -38.11 -27.55 33.42
CA THR A 148 -38.66 -26.61 32.43
C THR A 148 -38.21 -25.17 32.72
N LYS A 149 -38.09 -24.78 34.00
CA LYS A 149 -37.50 -23.50 34.40
C LYS A 149 -36.03 -23.39 34.03
N GLU A 150 -35.24 -24.43 34.28
CA GLU A 150 -33.82 -24.45 33.90
C GLU A 150 -33.64 -24.30 32.38
N ILE A 151 -34.44 -25.04 31.59
CA ILE A 151 -34.45 -24.91 30.13
C ILE A 151 -34.81 -23.48 29.71
N THR A 152 -35.79 -22.85 30.37
CA THR A 152 -36.20 -21.47 30.08
C THR A 152 -35.06 -20.48 30.31
N GLN A 153 -34.29 -20.64 31.39
CA GLN A 153 -33.12 -19.81 31.67
C GLN A 153 -32.03 -19.97 30.59
N LEU A 154 -31.73 -21.21 30.19
CA LEU A 154 -30.76 -21.47 29.12
C LEU A 154 -31.19 -20.87 27.78
N ILE A 155 -32.49 -20.90 27.46
CA ILE A 155 -33.03 -20.28 26.24
C ILE A 155 -32.88 -18.76 26.29
N GLN A 156 -33.19 -18.12 27.41
CA GLN A 156 -33.01 -16.68 27.57
C GLN A 156 -31.54 -16.27 27.41
N GLN A 157 -30.62 -17.06 27.97
CA GLN A 157 -29.19 -16.86 27.77
C GLN A 157 -28.80 -17.00 26.30
N ALA A 158 -29.27 -18.05 25.61
CA ALA A 158 -28.98 -18.26 24.18
C ALA A 158 -29.48 -17.11 23.30
N VAL A 159 -30.66 -16.54 23.58
CA VAL A 159 -31.18 -15.35 22.87
C VAL A 159 -30.30 -14.13 23.13
N SER A 160 -29.89 -13.91 24.38
CA SER A 160 -28.99 -12.81 24.76
C SER A 160 -27.64 -12.92 24.04
N GLU A 161 -27.04 -14.12 24.02
CA GLU A 161 -25.77 -14.39 23.33
C GLU A 161 -25.90 -14.21 21.81
N ALA A 162 -27.00 -14.67 21.21
CA ALA A 162 -27.28 -14.43 19.79
C ALA A 162 -27.35 -12.93 19.47
N ASN A 163 -28.06 -12.13 20.27
CA ASN A 163 -28.13 -10.68 20.07
C ASN A 163 -26.76 -10.01 20.18
N ARG A 164 -25.93 -10.43 21.14
CA ARG A 164 -24.55 -9.95 21.27
C ARG A 164 -23.70 -10.32 20.06
N ALA A 165 -23.85 -11.53 19.53
CA ALA A 165 -23.16 -11.96 18.32
C ALA A 165 -23.56 -11.11 17.11
N VAL A 166 -24.84 -10.78 16.93
CA VAL A 166 -25.28 -9.87 15.85
C VAL A 166 -24.62 -8.49 15.98
N PHE A 167 -24.51 -7.95 17.19
CA PHE A 167 -23.83 -6.67 17.42
C PHE A 167 -22.35 -6.74 17.03
N ALA A 168 -21.62 -7.77 17.47
CA ALA A 168 -20.22 -7.97 17.13
C ALA A 168 -20.01 -8.11 15.61
N VAL A 169 -20.88 -8.83 14.91
CA VAL A 169 -20.79 -8.97 13.44
C VAL A 169 -21.01 -7.62 12.73
N ARG A 170 -21.88 -6.75 13.26
CA ARG A 170 -22.06 -5.39 12.71
C ARG A 170 -20.82 -4.53 12.89
N GLU A 171 -20.16 -4.59 14.05
CA GLU A 171 -18.89 -3.88 14.26
C GLU A 171 -17.82 -4.36 13.28
N VAL A 172 -17.67 -5.69 13.12
CA VAL A 172 -16.73 -6.26 12.15
C VAL A 172 -17.07 -5.86 10.71
N SER A 173 -18.36 -5.77 10.36
CA SER A 173 -18.80 -5.31 9.05
C SER A 173 -18.42 -3.85 8.80
N GLY A 174 -18.52 -2.98 9.82
CA GLY A 174 -18.06 -1.59 9.74
C GLY A 174 -16.53 -1.50 9.59
N ASP A 175 -15.78 -2.36 10.27
CA ASP A 175 -14.32 -2.43 10.13
C ASP A 175 -13.91 -2.87 8.71
N MET A 176 -14.62 -3.85 8.14
CA MET A 176 -14.43 -4.26 6.76
C MET A 176 -14.67 -3.11 5.77
N GLU A 177 -15.71 -2.31 5.96
CA GLU A 177 -15.97 -1.14 5.11
C GLU A 177 -14.83 -0.10 5.17
N ARG A 178 -14.28 0.14 6.36
CA ARG A 178 -13.09 0.99 6.53
C ARG A 178 -11.86 0.43 5.80
N ILE A 179 -11.67 -0.89 5.81
CA ILE A 179 -10.57 -1.53 5.07
C ILE A 179 -10.73 -1.36 3.56
N VAL A 180 -11.95 -1.54 3.02
CA VAL A 180 -12.22 -1.31 1.59
C VAL A 180 -11.89 0.13 1.21
N GLN A 181 -12.37 1.11 1.98
CA GLN A 181 -12.09 2.51 1.73
C GLN A 181 -10.59 2.83 1.74
N SER A 182 -9.86 2.30 2.72
CA SER A 182 -8.40 2.44 2.83
C SER A 182 -7.68 1.81 1.63
N SER A 183 -8.15 0.64 1.18
CA SER A 183 -7.58 -0.04 0.01
C SER A 183 -7.80 0.77 -1.28
N THR A 184 -9.00 1.31 -1.48
CA THR A 184 -9.30 2.20 -2.62
C THR A 184 -8.45 3.47 -2.59
N GLN A 185 -8.25 4.06 -1.41
CA GLN A 185 -7.39 5.24 -1.28
C GLN A 185 -5.93 4.90 -1.60
N THR A 186 -5.46 3.72 -1.18
CA THR A 186 -4.12 3.21 -1.49
C THR A 186 -3.94 3.00 -2.99
N ASP A 187 -4.90 2.37 -3.67
CA ASP A 187 -4.87 2.22 -5.12
C ASP A 187 -4.80 3.57 -5.84
N GLY A 188 -5.62 4.54 -5.40
CA GLY A 188 -5.56 5.91 -5.94
C GLY A 188 -4.22 6.63 -5.68
N MET A 189 -3.52 6.33 -4.59
CA MET A 189 -2.14 6.82 -4.37
C MET A 189 -1.16 6.18 -5.35
N LEU A 190 -1.28 4.87 -5.57
CA LEU A 190 -0.41 4.12 -6.47
C LEU A 190 -0.58 4.56 -7.93
N GLN A 191 -1.81 4.85 -8.37
CA GLN A 191 -2.06 5.44 -9.69
C GLN A 191 -1.33 6.78 -9.88
N ARG A 192 -1.28 7.64 -8.85
CA ARG A 192 -0.51 8.89 -8.90
C ARG A 192 0.99 8.65 -8.95
N ILE A 193 1.48 7.63 -8.24
CA ILE A 193 2.89 7.24 -8.30
C ILE A 193 3.23 6.73 -9.72
N SER A 194 2.40 5.91 -10.34
CA SER A 194 2.60 5.46 -11.72
C SER A 194 2.66 6.63 -12.70
N ALA A 195 1.77 7.61 -12.58
CA ALA A 195 1.81 8.82 -13.42
C ALA A 195 3.11 9.62 -13.21
N ALA A 196 3.58 9.75 -11.97
CA ALA A 196 4.85 10.42 -11.66
C ALA A 196 6.06 9.65 -12.21
N VAL A 197 6.03 8.32 -12.19
CA VAL A 197 7.06 7.45 -12.77
C VAL A 197 7.13 7.60 -14.29
N GLU A 198 5.98 7.69 -14.97
CA GLU A 198 5.92 7.97 -16.42
C GLU A 198 6.48 9.35 -16.77
N GLU A 199 6.16 10.37 -15.98
CA GLU A 199 6.74 11.71 -16.12
C GLU A 199 8.25 11.68 -15.90
N GLN A 200 8.73 11.04 -14.84
CA GLN A 200 10.15 10.96 -14.53
C GLN A 200 10.93 10.20 -15.62
N THR A 201 10.31 9.19 -16.23
CA THR A 201 10.89 8.48 -17.38
C THR A 201 11.08 9.41 -18.59
N ARG A 202 10.07 10.25 -18.90
CA ARG A 202 10.18 11.25 -19.98
C ARG A 202 11.27 12.28 -19.67
N THR A 203 11.29 12.82 -18.45
CA THR A 203 12.33 13.77 -18.02
C THR A 203 13.73 13.17 -18.13
N MET A 204 13.92 11.89 -17.76
CA MET A 204 15.21 11.22 -17.94
C MET A 204 15.63 11.11 -19.41
N GLN A 205 14.69 10.88 -20.33
CA GLN A 205 15.00 10.87 -21.77
C GLN A 205 15.46 12.25 -22.25
N GLU A 206 14.81 13.33 -21.80
CA GLU A 206 15.20 14.71 -22.13
C GLU A 206 16.59 15.07 -21.58
N ILE A 207 16.88 14.67 -20.34
CA ILE A 207 18.20 14.85 -19.74
C ILE A 207 19.25 14.08 -20.55
N ASN A 208 18.97 12.81 -20.91
CA ASN A 208 19.90 12.00 -21.68
C ASN A 208 20.24 12.64 -23.05
N ASN A 209 19.24 13.21 -23.73
CA ASN A 209 19.46 13.96 -24.98
C ASN A 209 20.32 15.22 -24.75
N SER A 210 20.07 15.93 -23.65
CA SER A 210 20.84 17.12 -23.29
C SER A 210 22.31 16.78 -22.99
N VAL A 211 22.55 15.66 -22.31
CA VAL A 211 23.90 15.16 -22.01
C VAL A 211 24.64 14.75 -23.29
N SER A 212 23.98 14.09 -24.24
CA SER A 212 24.56 13.79 -25.55
C SER A 212 24.97 15.06 -26.32
N ASN A 213 24.17 16.13 -26.24
CA ASN A 213 24.53 17.43 -26.82
C ASN A 213 25.75 18.06 -26.12
N LEU A 214 25.84 17.97 -24.80
CA LEU A 214 27.01 18.45 -24.05
C LEU A 214 28.28 17.68 -24.42
N GLU A 215 28.18 16.37 -24.65
CA GLU A 215 29.29 15.54 -25.10
C GLU A 215 29.81 15.99 -26.47
N LYS A 216 28.88 16.28 -27.40
CA LYS A 216 29.22 16.83 -28.71
C LYS A 216 29.92 18.20 -28.61
N ILE A 217 29.46 19.07 -27.70
CA ILE A 217 30.08 20.38 -27.45
C ILE A 217 31.49 20.20 -26.89
N ALA A 218 31.67 19.33 -25.89
CA ALA A 218 32.98 19.05 -25.31
C ALA A 218 33.96 18.53 -26.37
N HIS A 219 33.53 17.60 -27.22
CA HIS A 219 34.36 17.11 -28.33
C HIS A 219 34.68 18.22 -29.33
N THR A 220 33.71 19.05 -29.68
CA THR A 220 33.92 20.19 -30.62
C THR A 220 34.91 21.19 -30.04
N ASN A 221 34.83 21.50 -28.74
CA ASN A 221 35.77 22.39 -28.05
C ASN A 221 37.17 21.81 -28.03
N SER A 222 37.32 20.50 -27.79
CA SER A 222 38.62 19.82 -27.84
C SER A 222 39.24 19.94 -29.24
N SER A 223 38.50 19.58 -30.29
CA SER A 223 38.99 19.65 -31.67
C SER A 223 39.28 21.09 -32.12
N ALA A 224 38.43 22.05 -31.78
CA ALA A 224 38.66 23.46 -32.06
C ALA A 224 39.91 23.99 -31.32
N SER A 225 40.16 23.52 -30.09
CA SER A 225 41.36 23.90 -29.34
C SER A 225 42.63 23.37 -30.02
N GLU A 226 42.62 22.14 -30.52
CA GLU A 226 43.75 21.58 -31.28
C GLU A 226 44.05 22.40 -32.56
N GLU A 227 43.00 22.75 -33.32
CA GLU A 227 43.13 23.55 -34.55
C GLU A 227 43.62 24.98 -34.27
N LEU A 228 43.07 25.62 -33.22
CA LEU A 228 43.49 26.94 -32.81
C LEU A 228 44.92 26.95 -32.28
N ALA A 229 45.34 25.92 -31.54
CA ALA A 229 46.71 25.79 -31.05
C ALA A 229 47.70 25.72 -32.23
N ALA A 230 47.39 24.92 -33.26
CA ALA A 230 48.18 24.85 -34.49
C ALA A 230 48.27 26.22 -35.20
N SER A 231 47.14 26.92 -35.30
CA SER A 231 47.08 28.27 -35.90
C SER A 231 47.91 29.29 -35.13
N MET A 232 47.94 29.24 -33.80
CA MET A 232 48.75 30.14 -32.96
C MET A 232 50.24 29.85 -33.08
N ILE A 233 50.64 28.59 -33.23
CA ILE A 233 52.03 28.20 -33.51
C ILE A 233 52.49 28.80 -34.85
N GLU A 234 51.66 28.67 -35.89
CA GLU A 234 51.95 29.25 -37.20
C GLU A 234 52.05 30.79 -37.14
N LEU A 235 51.08 31.45 -36.49
CA LEU A 235 51.05 32.90 -36.32
C LEU A 235 52.28 33.43 -35.58
N SER A 236 52.68 32.76 -34.50
CA SER A 236 53.91 33.08 -33.77
C SER A 236 55.15 32.93 -34.65
N GLY A 237 55.21 31.87 -35.47
CA GLY A 237 56.28 31.65 -36.44
C GLY A 237 56.36 32.75 -37.52
N VAL A 238 55.22 33.17 -38.08
CA VAL A 238 55.14 34.27 -39.05
C VAL A 238 55.58 35.59 -38.43
N ALA A 239 55.18 35.86 -37.18
CA ALA A 239 55.57 37.06 -36.45
C ALA A 239 57.09 37.08 -36.18
N ASP A 240 57.69 35.97 -35.75
CA ASP A 240 59.14 35.89 -35.54
C ASP A 240 59.92 36.02 -36.86
N SER A 241 59.45 35.39 -37.93
CA SER A 241 60.05 35.52 -39.27
C SER A 241 60.03 36.98 -39.75
N THR A 242 58.88 37.66 -39.60
CA THR A 242 58.73 39.09 -39.95
C THR A 242 59.68 39.96 -39.14
N ARG A 243 59.84 39.69 -37.84
CA ARG A 243 60.80 40.39 -36.98
C ARG A 243 62.24 40.22 -37.50
N ARG A 244 62.65 38.99 -37.82
CA ARG A 244 64.00 38.69 -38.35
C ARG A 244 64.26 39.38 -39.68
N GLU A 245 63.29 39.44 -40.58
CA GLU A 245 63.43 40.15 -41.86
C GLU A 245 63.63 41.66 -41.65
N ILE A 246 62.86 42.30 -40.75
CA ILE A 246 63.02 43.72 -40.42
C ILE A 246 64.39 44.01 -39.80
N GLU A 247 64.96 43.09 -39.02
CA GLU A 247 66.30 43.22 -38.44
C GLU A 247 67.40 43.26 -39.50
N LYS A 248 67.25 42.55 -40.63
CA LYS A 248 68.20 42.61 -41.76
C LYS A 248 68.26 43.98 -42.45
N PHE A 249 67.19 44.75 -42.37
CA PHE A 249 67.10 46.10 -42.95
C PHE A 249 67.51 47.22 -41.98
N LYS A 250 67.86 46.91 -40.73
CA LYS A 250 68.56 47.84 -39.84
C LYS A 250 70.04 47.86 -40.21
N ILE A 251 70.40 48.70 -41.17
CA ILE A 251 71.77 49.23 -41.35
C ILE A 251 71.79 50.62 -40.73
#